data_AF-F1LCN0-F1
#
_entry.id   AF-F1LCN0-F1
#
_cell.length_a   1.000
_cell.length_b   1.000
_cell.length_c   1.000
_cell.angle_alpha   90.00
_cell.angle_beta   90.00
_cell.angle_gamma   90.00
#
_symmetry.space_group_name_H-M   'P 1'
#
loop_
_entity.id
_entity.type
_entity.pdbx_description
1 polymer ?
#
loop_
_entity_poly.entity_id
_entity_poly.type
_entity_poly.pdbx_seq_one_letter_code
_entity_poly.pdbx_strand_id
1 'polypeptide(L)'
;MLGSRKGVNLPGTRVDFPAVTEKDVKDLEFGIEQDVDIIFASFARSGEGIRTIRKILGERGKHIKIIAKIENQEGVDNADDIIAESDGVMVARGDLGIEIPAEKVFLAQKMLIAKCNRAGKPVICATQMLESMVHKPIPTRAEGSDVANAVLDGVDCVMLSGETAKGEYPIEALSIMDDICREAESALYYAKHFEELLRVTPLPTDEPHTIAIAATSAAESCDAKGIVCLTTTGRSASLISRYRPPVPILALCRDLCVARQLHLWRGVLPLYYGGGHNEHWQTEMESQVEYGITVGKRRGIIATGDLLIVVTGPTKGKWKGSGHTNTLR
;
A
#
# COMPACT_ATOMS: atom_id res chain seq x y z
N MET A 1 -32.70 -15.31 14.06
CA MET A 1 -32.46 -16.72 13.68
C MET A 1 -30.97 -16.98 13.83
N LEU A 2 -30.57 -17.96 14.65
CA LEU A 2 -29.17 -18.39 14.75
C LEU A 2 -28.91 -19.48 13.70
N GLY A 3 -27.94 -19.26 12.81
CA GLY A 3 -27.54 -20.25 11.79
C GLY A 3 -26.39 -21.13 12.25
N SER A 4 -26.02 -22.13 11.44
CA SER A 4 -24.88 -23.01 11.71
C SER A 4 -23.53 -22.33 11.46
N ARG A 5 -22.52 -22.68 12.26
CA ARG A 5 -21.09 -22.26 12.11
C ARG A 5 -20.91 -20.74 11.99
N LYS A 6 -21.58 -19.97 12.84
CA LYS A 6 -21.37 -18.52 12.94
C LYS A 6 -20.13 -18.23 13.80
N GLY A 7 -19.41 -17.15 13.45
CA GLY A 7 -18.29 -16.66 14.24
C GLY A 7 -18.73 -16.29 15.65
N VAL A 8 -17.82 -16.45 16.61
CA VAL A 8 -18.01 -16.06 18.01
C VAL A 8 -16.89 -15.10 18.37
N ASN A 9 -17.28 -13.90 18.80
CA ASN A 9 -16.37 -12.87 19.29
C ASN A 9 -16.50 -12.78 20.81
N LEU A 10 -15.41 -12.46 21.50
CA LEU A 10 -15.36 -12.37 22.96
C LEU A 10 -14.78 -11.01 23.41
N PRO A 11 -15.50 -9.90 23.18
CA PRO A 11 -14.99 -8.56 23.47
C PRO A 11 -14.53 -8.40 24.92
N GLY A 12 -13.38 -7.74 25.11
CA GLY A 12 -12.77 -7.52 26.43
C GLY A 12 -12.08 -8.74 27.03
N THR A 13 -12.06 -9.89 26.33
CA THR A 13 -11.35 -11.10 26.78
C THR A 13 -10.04 -11.25 26.02
N ARG A 14 -8.94 -11.45 26.74
CA ARG A 14 -7.69 -11.91 26.12
C ARG A 14 -7.84 -13.38 25.77
N VAL A 15 -7.81 -13.66 24.47
CA VAL A 15 -7.98 -15.03 23.98
C VAL A 15 -6.61 -15.66 23.79
N ASP A 16 -6.38 -16.79 24.46
CA ASP A 16 -5.12 -17.54 24.41
C ASP A 16 -5.08 -18.52 23.23
N PHE A 17 -5.32 -18.00 22.02
CA PHE A 17 -5.05 -18.75 20.79
C PHE A 17 -3.62 -18.50 20.32
N PRO A 18 -2.97 -19.49 19.68
CA PRO A 18 -1.68 -19.25 19.05
C PRO A 18 -1.81 -18.20 17.93
N ALA A 19 -0.72 -17.51 17.62
CA ALA A 19 -0.71 -16.54 16.52
C ALA A 19 -0.91 -17.20 15.14
N VAL A 20 -0.49 -18.47 15.02
CA VAL A 20 -0.61 -19.28 13.80
C VAL A 20 -1.02 -20.69 14.21
N THR A 21 -2.11 -21.20 13.64
CA THR A 21 -2.58 -22.58 13.86
C THR A 21 -1.90 -23.56 12.90
N GLU A 22 -2.01 -24.87 13.16
CA GLU A 22 -1.53 -25.89 12.23
C GLU A 22 -2.17 -25.81 10.84
N LYS A 23 -3.42 -25.35 10.76
CA LYS A 23 -4.09 -25.10 9.47
C LYS A 23 -3.46 -23.90 8.77
N ASP A 24 -3.23 -22.81 9.49
CA ASP A 24 -2.62 -21.60 8.92
C ASP A 24 -1.23 -21.90 8.37
N VAL A 25 -0.43 -22.76 9.02
CA VAL A 25 0.86 -23.21 8.48
C VAL A 25 0.70 -23.85 7.10
N LYS A 26 -0.29 -24.73 6.92
CA LYS A 26 -0.57 -25.38 5.62
C LYS A 26 -1.03 -24.37 4.57
N ASP A 27 -1.84 -23.40 4.95
CA ASP A 27 -2.29 -22.34 4.03
C ASP A 27 -1.13 -21.42 3.62
N LEU A 28 -0.19 -21.14 4.53
CA LEU A 28 1.04 -20.39 4.24
C LEU A 28 1.95 -21.19 3.29
N GLU A 29 2.14 -22.48 3.54
CA GLU A 29 2.90 -23.38 2.65
C GLU A 29 2.28 -23.43 1.24
N PHE A 30 0.95 -23.56 1.16
CA PHE A 30 0.22 -23.50 -0.09
C PHE A 30 0.41 -22.15 -0.79
N GLY A 31 0.34 -21.03 -0.06
CA GLY A 31 0.60 -19.69 -0.60
C GLY A 31 1.99 -19.54 -1.22
N ILE A 32 3.02 -20.13 -0.58
CA ILE A 32 4.38 -20.18 -1.12
C ILE A 32 4.43 -21.00 -2.42
N GLU A 33 3.74 -22.14 -2.46
CA GLU A 33 3.68 -22.99 -3.66
C GLU A 33 2.96 -22.31 -4.84
N GLN A 34 1.96 -21.48 -4.55
CA GLN A 34 1.23 -20.69 -5.55
C GLN A 34 1.88 -19.34 -5.89
N ASP A 35 3.04 -19.03 -5.30
CA ASP A 35 3.77 -17.76 -5.50
C ASP A 35 2.89 -16.52 -5.28
N VAL A 36 2.12 -16.49 -4.19
CA VAL A 36 1.30 -15.32 -3.84
C VAL A 36 2.17 -14.13 -3.48
N ASP A 37 1.75 -12.92 -3.86
CA ASP A 37 2.57 -11.72 -3.64
C ASP A 37 2.50 -11.19 -2.20
N ILE A 38 1.35 -11.37 -1.55
CA ILE A 38 1.01 -10.79 -0.25
C ILE A 38 0.15 -11.76 0.56
N ILE A 39 0.22 -11.67 1.89
CA ILE A 39 -0.62 -12.40 2.84
C ILE A 39 -1.29 -11.41 3.77
N PHE A 40 -2.59 -11.58 3.98
CA PHE A 40 -3.34 -10.85 5.00
C PHE A 40 -3.43 -11.69 6.28
N ALA A 41 -2.58 -11.37 7.25
CA ALA A 41 -2.48 -12.10 8.52
C ALA A 41 -3.62 -11.70 9.46
N SER A 42 -4.56 -12.62 9.68
CA SER A 42 -5.76 -12.36 10.50
C SER A 42 -5.44 -12.38 12.00
N PHE A 43 -6.18 -11.59 12.77
CA PHE A 43 -6.14 -11.44 14.22
C PHE A 43 -4.73 -11.20 14.75
N ALA A 44 -3.99 -10.30 14.08
CA ALA A 44 -2.67 -9.90 14.51
C ALA A 44 -2.73 -9.16 15.86
N ARG A 45 -2.06 -9.71 16.86
CA ARG A 45 -2.08 -9.23 18.26
C ARG A 45 -0.74 -8.69 18.75
N SER A 46 0.37 -9.06 18.11
CA SER A 46 1.73 -8.66 18.51
C SER A 46 2.69 -8.76 17.32
N GLY A 47 3.82 -8.05 17.40
CA GLY A 47 4.92 -8.17 16.45
C GLY A 47 5.53 -9.57 16.46
N GLU A 48 5.53 -10.27 17.61
CA GLU A 48 6.00 -11.67 17.69
C GLU A 48 5.15 -12.62 16.83
N GLY A 49 3.83 -12.40 16.76
CA GLY A 49 2.97 -13.15 15.84
C GLY A 49 3.36 -12.94 14.39
N ILE A 50 3.68 -11.70 14.00
CA ILE A 50 4.15 -11.37 12.65
C ILE A 50 5.52 -12.00 12.35
N ARG A 51 6.46 -11.94 13.30
CA ARG A 51 7.76 -12.62 13.20
C ARG A 51 7.61 -14.14 13.06
N THR A 52 6.63 -14.73 13.74
CA THR A 52 6.30 -16.16 13.60
C THR A 52 5.85 -16.50 12.18
N ILE A 53 4.93 -15.71 11.60
CA ILE A 53 4.50 -15.88 10.19
C ILE A 53 5.70 -15.73 9.25
N ARG A 54 6.54 -14.71 9.44
CA ARG A 54 7.77 -14.52 8.65
C ARG A 54 8.70 -15.72 8.70
N LYS A 55 8.89 -16.31 9.89
CA LYS A 55 9.71 -17.50 10.09
C LYS A 55 9.16 -18.72 9.35
N ILE A 56 7.84 -18.90 9.35
CA ILE A 56 7.16 -20.00 8.63
C ILE A 56 7.33 -19.84 7.12
N LEU A 57 7.19 -18.62 6.59
CA LEU A 57 7.44 -18.35 5.17
C LEU A 57 8.88 -18.69 4.76
N GLY A 58 9.84 -18.47 5.65
CA GLY A 58 11.24 -18.84 5.46
C GLY A 58 11.87 -18.23 4.20
N GLU A 59 12.94 -18.85 3.70
CA GLU A 59 13.62 -18.37 2.50
C GLU A 59 12.78 -18.45 1.22
N ARG A 60 11.86 -19.42 1.15
CA ARG A 60 10.99 -19.64 -0.02
C ARG A 60 9.92 -18.56 -0.17
N GLY A 61 9.42 -18.03 0.94
CA GLY A 61 8.39 -16.98 0.97
C GLY A 61 8.92 -15.60 1.39
N LYS A 62 10.24 -15.37 1.38
CA LYS A 62 10.83 -14.12 1.88
C LYS A 62 10.38 -12.87 1.14
N HIS A 63 10.01 -13.01 -0.13
CA HIS A 63 9.51 -11.93 -0.97
C HIS A 63 8.06 -11.55 -0.62
N ILE A 64 7.27 -12.49 -0.10
CA ILE A 64 5.84 -12.32 0.18
C ILE A 64 5.64 -11.25 1.27
N LYS A 65 4.77 -10.27 1.01
CA LYS A 65 4.49 -9.20 1.97
C LYS A 65 3.47 -9.65 3.02
N ILE A 66 3.69 -9.29 4.29
CA ILE A 66 2.73 -9.57 5.38
C ILE A 66 1.98 -8.28 5.71
N ILE A 67 0.67 -8.26 5.43
CA ILE A 67 -0.23 -7.20 5.88
C ILE A 67 -0.96 -7.69 7.13
N ALA A 68 -0.68 -7.05 8.26
CA ALA A 68 -1.29 -7.42 9.53
C ALA A 68 -2.70 -6.85 9.62
N LYS A 69 -3.71 -7.71 9.81
CA LYS A 69 -5.10 -7.28 10.03
C LYS A 69 -5.31 -6.97 11.51
N ILE A 70 -5.64 -5.72 11.81
CA ILE A 70 -5.99 -5.28 13.17
C ILE A 70 -7.49 -5.45 13.36
N GLU A 71 -7.85 -6.48 14.12
CA GLU A 71 -9.22 -7.00 14.26
C GLU A 71 -9.74 -6.98 15.69
N ASN A 72 -8.90 -6.66 16.68
CA ASN A 72 -9.30 -6.65 18.09
C ASN A 72 -8.57 -5.56 18.90
N GLN A 73 -8.97 -5.40 20.17
CA GLN A 73 -8.38 -4.40 21.08
C GLN A 73 -6.87 -4.60 21.28
N GLU A 74 -6.41 -5.85 21.42
CA GLU A 74 -4.99 -6.15 21.64
C GLU A 74 -4.12 -5.74 20.43
N GLY A 75 -4.61 -5.95 19.21
CA GLY A 75 -3.95 -5.46 18.00
C GLY A 75 -3.90 -3.93 17.92
N VAL A 76 -4.94 -3.24 18.40
CA VAL A 76 -4.95 -1.77 18.52
C VAL A 76 -3.93 -1.29 19.55
N ASP A 77 -3.89 -1.93 20.72
CA ASP A 77 -2.97 -1.57 21.81
C ASP A 77 -1.50 -1.80 21.42
N ASN A 78 -1.22 -2.89 20.71
CA ASN A 78 0.13 -3.28 20.26
C ASN A 78 0.46 -2.81 18.84
N ALA A 79 -0.30 -1.85 18.29
CA ALA A 79 -0.18 -1.43 16.90
C ALA A 79 1.24 -0.99 16.51
N ASP A 80 1.99 -0.33 17.40
CA ASP A 80 3.36 0.11 17.09
C ASP A 80 4.32 -1.07 16.83
N ASP A 81 4.25 -2.11 17.65
CA ASP A 81 5.07 -3.33 17.50
C ASP A 81 4.65 -4.13 16.25
N ILE A 82 3.34 -4.27 16.01
CA ILE A 82 2.83 -4.92 14.80
C ILE A 82 3.27 -4.17 13.55
N ILE A 83 3.11 -2.84 13.51
CA ILE A 83 3.54 -2.01 12.40
C ILE A 83 5.05 -2.13 12.19
N ALA A 84 5.86 -2.22 13.24
CA ALA A 84 7.32 -2.35 13.10
C ALA A 84 7.72 -3.64 12.38
N GLU A 85 7.00 -4.74 12.63
CA GLU A 85 7.32 -6.08 12.11
C GLU A 85 6.61 -6.46 10.80
N SER A 86 5.47 -5.83 10.48
CA SER A 86 4.70 -6.12 9.26
C SER A 86 5.22 -5.38 8.03
N ASP A 87 4.84 -5.79 6.83
CA ASP A 87 5.08 -4.99 5.62
C ASP A 87 4.01 -3.90 5.44
N GLY A 88 2.85 -4.05 6.08
CA GLY A 88 1.74 -3.09 6.07
C GLY A 88 0.65 -3.51 7.05
N VAL A 89 -0.44 -2.74 7.10
CA VAL A 89 -1.57 -2.99 8.00
C VAL A 89 -2.89 -2.90 7.26
N MET A 90 -3.85 -3.73 7.66
CA MET A 90 -5.25 -3.58 7.28
C MET A 90 -6.07 -3.20 8.51
N VAL A 91 -6.81 -2.10 8.41
CA VAL A 91 -7.86 -1.73 9.35
C VAL A 91 -9.08 -2.60 9.02
N ALA A 92 -9.21 -3.73 9.71
CA ALA A 92 -10.23 -4.74 9.45
C ALA A 92 -11.50 -4.43 10.26
N ARG A 93 -12.29 -3.48 9.76
CA ARG A 93 -13.40 -2.83 10.51
C ARG A 93 -14.55 -3.76 10.88
N GLY A 94 -14.74 -4.85 10.13
CA GLY A 94 -15.78 -5.84 10.40
C GLY A 94 -15.64 -6.47 11.78
N ASP A 95 -14.58 -7.25 11.98
CA ASP A 95 -14.28 -7.87 13.28
C ASP A 95 -13.92 -6.83 14.35
N LEU A 96 -13.18 -5.77 13.96
CA LEU A 96 -12.80 -4.72 14.91
C LEU A 96 -14.04 -4.03 15.52
N GLY A 97 -15.08 -3.74 14.73
CA GLY A 97 -16.32 -3.13 15.22
C GLY A 97 -17.19 -4.05 16.07
N ILE A 98 -16.84 -5.33 16.17
CA ILE A 98 -17.42 -6.27 17.13
C ILE A 98 -16.58 -6.29 18.42
N GLU A 99 -15.25 -6.27 18.29
CA GLU A 99 -14.31 -6.37 19.42
C GLU A 99 -14.15 -5.06 20.22
N ILE A 100 -14.34 -3.90 19.60
CA ILE A 100 -14.37 -2.59 20.28
C ILE A 100 -15.72 -1.90 20.01
N PRO A 101 -16.16 -0.97 20.88
CA PRO A 101 -17.38 -0.21 20.63
C PRO A 101 -17.37 0.43 19.23
N ALA A 102 -18.45 0.28 18.46
CA ALA A 102 -18.51 0.71 17.07
C ALA A 102 -18.17 2.21 16.89
N GLU A 103 -18.58 3.04 17.84
CA GLU A 103 -18.27 4.47 17.88
C GLU A 103 -16.78 4.78 18.13
N LYS A 104 -15.94 3.79 18.43
CA LYS A 104 -14.48 3.94 18.56
C LYS A 104 -13.71 3.43 17.35
N VAL A 105 -14.36 2.74 16.41
CA VAL A 105 -13.69 2.19 15.21
C VAL A 105 -13.06 3.31 14.38
N PHE A 106 -13.72 4.46 14.25
CA PHE A 106 -13.16 5.59 13.52
C PHE A 106 -11.89 6.16 14.18
N LEU A 107 -11.80 6.11 15.52
CA LEU A 107 -10.59 6.52 16.25
C LEU A 107 -9.43 5.56 15.94
N ALA A 108 -9.69 4.25 16.00
CA ALA A 108 -8.70 3.23 15.66
C ALA A 108 -8.25 3.35 14.19
N GLN A 109 -9.18 3.54 13.26
CA GLN A 109 -8.89 3.76 11.83
C GLN A 109 -7.93 4.93 11.62
N LYS A 110 -8.29 6.13 12.10
CA LYS A 110 -7.47 7.33 11.92
C LYS A 110 -6.09 7.18 12.56
N MET A 111 -6.04 6.59 13.75
CA MET A 111 -4.79 6.32 14.46
C MET A 111 -3.87 5.34 13.69
N LEU A 112 -4.41 4.21 13.24
CA LEU A 112 -3.63 3.18 12.53
C LEU A 112 -3.10 3.71 11.19
N ILE A 113 -3.95 4.42 10.43
CA ILE A 113 -3.56 5.03 9.15
C ILE A 113 -2.42 6.04 9.37
N ALA A 114 -2.57 6.96 10.33
CA ALA A 114 -1.54 7.95 10.62
C ALA A 114 -0.21 7.31 11.05
N LYS A 115 -0.25 6.25 11.87
CA LYS A 115 0.95 5.51 12.27
C LYS A 115 1.64 4.81 11.10
N CYS A 116 0.88 4.22 10.18
CA CYS A 116 1.42 3.56 8.98
C CYS A 116 2.05 4.58 8.04
N ASN A 117 1.39 5.72 7.79
CA ASN A 117 1.92 6.82 6.99
C ASN A 117 3.24 7.35 7.56
N ARG A 118 3.31 7.55 8.89
CA ARG A 118 4.55 7.94 9.58
C ARG A 118 5.66 6.90 9.42
N ALA A 119 5.32 5.61 9.47
CA ALA A 119 6.27 4.53 9.27
C ALA A 119 6.68 4.34 7.79
N GLY A 120 5.93 4.89 6.84
CA GLY A 120 6.08 4.63 5.41
C GLY A 120 5.68 3.23 4.99
N LYS A 121 4.74 2.62 5.72
CA LYS A 121 4.19 1.29 5.41
C LYS A 121 2.76 1.41 4.88
N PRO A 122 2.38 0.63 3.85
CA PRO A 122 1.06 0.69 3.25
C PRO A 122 -0.02 0.32 4.25
N VAL A 123 -1.15 1.03 4.16
CA VAL A 123 -2.33 0.77 4.99
C VAL A 123 -3.59 0.62 4.15
N ILE A 124 -4.38 -0.40 4.48
CA ILE A 124 -5.62 -0.77 3.78
C ILE A 124 -6.81 -0.49 4.71
N CYS A 125 -7.82 0.21 4.23
CA CYS A 125 -9.13 0.26 4.89
C CYS A 125 -10.07 -0.78 4.25
N ALA A 126 -10.75 -1.57 5.07
CA ALA A 126 -11.48 -2.74 4.59
C ALA A 126 -12.82 -2.93 5.31
N THR A 127 -13.68 -3.71 4.64
CA THR A 127 -14.99 -4.19 5.10
C THR A 127 -16.08 -3.13 5.11
N GLN A 128 -17.23 -3.47 4.53
CA GLN A 128 -18.44 -2.65 4.48
C GLN A 128 -18.22 -1.24 3.93
N MET A 129 -17.26 -1.06 3.01
CA MET A 129 -17.03 0.24 2.40
C MET A 129 -18.22 0.63 1.50
N LEU A 130 -18.79 -0.36 0.79
CA LEU A 130 -19.95 -0.19 -0.08
C LEU A 130 -20.97 -1.34 0.14
N GLU A 131 -21.19 -1.77 1.39
CA GLU A 131 -21.96 -3.00 1.73
C GLU A 131 -23.33 -3.10 1.04
N SER A 132 -24.07 -1.98 0.94
CA SER A 132 -25.38 -1.97 0.29
C SER A 132 -25.33 -2.39 -1.17
N MET A 133 -24.16 -2.25 -1.82
CA MET A 133 -23.96 -2.63 -3.20
C MET A 133 -23.83 -4.13 -3.45
N VAL A 134 -23.80 -4.95 -2.38
CA VAL A 134 -24.03 -6.39 -2.50
C VAL A 134 -25.37 -6.68 -3.19
N HIS A 135 -26.39 -5.85 -2.94
CA HIS A 135 -27.76 -6.05 -3.43
C HIS A 135 -28.34 -4.83 -4.17
N LYS A 136 -27.56 -3.75 -4.33
CA LYS A 136 -28.04 -2.51 -4.96
C LYS A 136 -27.02 -1.97 -5.96
N PRO A 137 -27.44 -1.39 -7.09
CA PRO A 137 -26.51 -0.85 -8.09
C PRO A 137 -25.89 0.50 -7.69
N ILE A 138 -26.33 1.13 -6.59
CA ILE A 138 -25.91 2.47 -6.17
C ILE A 138 -25.66 2.46 -4.66
N PRO A 139 -24.56 3.04 -4.17
CA PRO A 139 -24.28 3.09 -2.75
C PRO A 139 -25.11 4.16 -2.03
N THR A 140 -25.21 4.02 -0.72
CA THR A 140 -25.74 5.07 0.16
C THR A 140 -24.78 6.26 0.22
N ARG A 141 -25.27 7.39 0.73
CA ARG A 141 -24.43 8.59 0.94
C ARG A 141 -23.38 8.37 2.03
N ALA A 142 -23.69 7.56 3.03
CA ALA A 142 -22.75 7.20 4.09
C ALA A 142 -21.58 6.37 3.53
N GLU A 143 -21.85 5.38 2.68
CA GLU A 143 -20.83 4.55 2.02
C GLU A 143 -19.93 5.36 1.09
N GLY A 144 -20.52 6.26 0.29
CA GLY A 144 -19.73 7.18 -0.53
C GLY A 144 -18.82 8.09 0.31
N SER A 145 -19.34 8.62 1.43
CA SER A 145 -18.55 9.40 2.38
C SER A 145 -17.47 8.57 3.07
N ASP A 146 -17.72 7.30 3.36
CA ASP A 146 -16.77 6.41 4.04
C ASP A 146 -15.54 6.15 3.18
N VAL A 147 -15.73 5.78 1.90
CA VAL A 147 -14.62 5.62 0.94
C VAL A 147 -13.82 6.91 0.81
N ALA A 148 -14.49 8.06 0.62
CA ALA A 148 -13.82 9.35 0.49
C ALA A 148 -13.00 9.70 1.74
N ASN A 149 -13.56 9.52 2.94
CA ASN A 149 -12.85 9.84 4.19
C ASN A 149 -11.69 8.89 4.46
N ALA A 150 -11.78 7.61 4.10
CA ALA A 150 -10.63 6.71 4.20
C ALA A 150 -9.45 7.21 3.35
N VAL A 151 -9.72 7.64 2.11
CA VAL A 151 -8.70 8.23 1.21
C VAL A 151 -8.12 9.53 1.78
N LEU A 152 -8.97 10.40 2.33
CA LEU A 152 -8.55 11.67 2.95
C LEU A 152 -7.77 11.46 4.27
N ASP A 153 -8.08 10.41 5.03
CA ASP A 153 -7.29 9.99 6.20
C ASP A 153 -5.88 9.52 5.79
N GLY A 154 -5.70 9.17 4.52
CA GLY A 154 -4.41 8.87 3.92
C GLY A 154 -4.13 7.38 3.73
N VAL A 155 -5.16 6.55 3.53
CA VAL A 155 -4.97 5.13 3.18
C VAL A 155 -4.21 4.98 1.86
N ASP A 156 -3.52 3.85 1.71
CA ASP A 156 -2.94 3.45 0.43
C ASP A 156 -3.90 2.62 -0.41
N CYS A 157 -4.76 1.82 0.24
CA CYS A 157 -5.76 1.00 -0.44
C CYS A 157 -7.10 1.04 0.27
N VAL A 158 -8.16 0.89 -0.52
CA VAL A 158 -9.51 0.54 -0.07
C VAL A 158 -9.85 -0.84 -0.62
N MET A 159 -10.69 -1.60 0.11
CA MET A 159 -10.97 -3.00 -0.25
C MET A 159 -12.47 -3.29 -0.24
N LEU A 160 -12.94 -3.95 -1.32
CA LEU A 160 -14.25 -4.57 -1.41
C LEU A 160 -14.18 -6.02 -0.94
N SER A 161 -15.15 -6.44 -0.13
CA SER A 161 -15.25 -7.76 0.47
C SER A 161 -16.40 -8.55 -0.13
N GLY A 162 -17.59 -8.50 0.49
CA GLY A 162 -18.78 -9.21 0.01
C GLY A 162 -19.33 -8.62 -1.29
N GLU A 163 -19.10 -7.31 -1.49
CA GLU A 163 -19.55 -6.52 -2.63
C GLU A 163 -19.11 -7.13 -3.97
N THR A 164 -17.89 -7.67 -4.03
CA THR A 164 -17.35 -8.29 -5.24
C THR A 164 -17.28 -9.81 -5.16
N ALA A 165 -17.09 -10.38 -3.97
CA ALA A 165 -16.96 -11.84 -3.81
C ALA A 165 -18.29 -12.59 -4.07
N LYS A 166 -19.42 -11.96 -3.78
CA LYS A 166 -20.77 -12.58 -3.91
C LYS A 166 -21.88 -11.59 -4.25
N GLY A 167 -21.56 -10.32 -4.52
CA GLY A 167 -22.53 -9.27 -4.79
C GLY A 167 -23.15 -9.39 -6.17
N GLU A 168 -24.33 -8.78 -6.32
CA GLU A 168 -25.08 -8.72 -7.57
C GLU A 168 -24.55 -7.64 -8.53
N TYR A 169 -23.78 -6.66 -8.01
CA TYR A 169 -23.25 -5.50 -8.75
C TYR A 169 -21.73 -5.29 -8.55
N PRO A 170 -20.89 -6.32 -8.81
CA PRO A 170 -19.46 -6.27 -8.48
C PRO A 170 -18.67 -5.25 -9.31
N ILE A 171 -19.06 -5.03 -10.58
CA ILE A 171 -18.37 -4.08 -11.47
C ILE A 171 -18.74 -2.65 -11.12
N GLU A 172 -20.01 -2.40 -10.82
CA GLU A 172 -20.51 -1.10 -10.40
C GLU A 172 -19.91 -0.68 -9.05
N ALA A 173 -19.78 -1.63 -8.10
CA ALA A 173 -19.11 -1.39 -6.82
C ALA A 173 -17.64 -0.99 -7.01
N LEU A 174 -16.93 -1.67 -7.91
CA LEU A 174 -15.55 -1.30 -8.25
C LEU A 174 -15.48 0.07 -8.94
N SER A 175 -16.34 0.33 -9.92
CA SER A 175 -16.34 1.58 -10.69
C SER A 175 -16.60 2.79 -9.79
N ILE A 176 -17.62 2.73 -8.92
CA ILE A 176 -17.92 3.86 -8.05
C ILE A 176 -16.86 4.05 -6.96
N MET A 177 -16.21 2.97 -6.50
CA MET A 177 -15.06 3.08 -5.59
C MET A 177 -13.89 3.81 -6.26
N ASP A 178 -13.57 3.50 -7.53
CA ASP A 178 -12.54 4.21 -8.30
C ASP A 178 -12.89 5.71 -8.46
N ASP A 179 -14.12 6.02 -8.84
CA ASP A 179 -14.60 7.41 -9.01
C ASP A 179 -14.49 8.20 -7.69
N ILE A 180 -14.96 7.63 -6.57
CA ILE A 180 -14.88 8.29 -5.25
C ILE A 180 -13.44 8.48 -4.83
N CYS A 181 -12.56 7.49 -5.04
CA CYS A 181 -11.14 7.61 -4.73
C CYS A 181 -10.54 8.80 -5.47
N ARG A 182 -10.69 8.89 -6.80
CA ARG A 182 -10.15 10.00 -7.60
C ARG A 182 -10.62 11.37 -7.12
N GLU A 183 -11.92 11.51 -6.81
CA GLU A 183 -12.48 12.76 -6.28
C GLU A 183 -11.87 13.11 -4.91
N ALA A 184 -11.75 12.13 -4.01
CA ALA A 184 -11.15 12.31 -2.69
C ALA A 184 -9.65 12.66 -2.76
N GLU A 185 -8.90 12.05 -3.67
CA GLU A 185 -7.51 12.40 -3.91
C GLU A 185 -7.37 13.85 -4.43
N SER A 186 -8.26 14.29 -5.31
CA SER A 186 -8.26 15.67 -5.84
C SER A 186 -8.52 16.74 -4.77
N ALA A 187 -9.22 16.38 -3.69
CA ALA A 187 -9.56 17.27 -2.58
C ALA A 187 -8.45 17.35 -1.51
N LEU A 188 -7.39 16.55 -1.62
CA LEU A 188 -6.35 16.47 -0.60
C LEU A 188 -5.42 17.69 -0.64
N TYR A 189 -5.15 18.29 0.52
CA TYR A 189 -4.19 19.40 0.61
C TYR A 189 -2.75 18.87 0.70
N TYR A 190 -2.20 18.48 -0.45
CA TYR A 190 -0.91 17.79 -0.57
C TYR A 190 0.26 18.53 0.09
N ALA A 191 0.39 19.85 -0.13
CA ALA A 191 1.46 20.68 0.45
C ALA A 191 1.57 20.53 1.98
N LYS A 192 0.42 20.64 2.65
CA LYS A 192 0.34 20.54 4.11
C LYS A 192 0.61 19.12 4.59
N HIS A 193 0.09 18.12 3.88
CA HIS A 193 0.34 16.72 4.23
C HIS A 193 1.83 16.36 4.11
N PHE A 194 2.49 16.83 3.05
CA PHE A 194 3.93 16.68 2.86
C PHE A 194 4.73 17.34 3.99
N GLU A 195 4.37 18.58 4.37
CA GLU A 195 5.02 19.28 5.49
C GLU A 195 4.89 18.52 6.82
N GLU A 196 3.69 18.02 7.14
CA GLU A 196 3.44 17.25 8.35
C GLU A 196 4.27 15.97 8.41
N LEU A 197 4.38 15.25 7.28
CA LEU A 197 5.23 14.06 7.17
C LEU A 197 6.71 14.38 7.37
N LEU A 198 7.20 15.48 6.79
CA LEU A 198 8.60 15.90 6.99
C LEU A 198 8.92 16.19 8.44
N ARG A 199 8.00 16.84 9.18
CA ARG A 199 8.20 17.17 10.61
C ARG A 199 8.36 15.94 11.50
N VAL A 200 7.76 14.80 11.12
CA VAL A 200 7.81 13.56 11.90
C VAL A 200 8.78 12.52 11.34
N THR A 201 9.45 12.80 10.21
CA THR A 201 10.48 11.93 9.64
C THR A 201 11.76 11.98 10.50
N PRO A 202 12.27 10.85 10.99
CA PRO A 202 13.54 10.80 11.71
C PRO A 202 14.71 11.24 10.83
N LEU A 203 15.62 12.04 11.38
CA LEU A 203 16.83 12.52 10.72
C LEU A 203 18.10 11.96 11.38
N PRO A 204 19.19 11.72 10.61
CA PRO A 204 19.28 11.88 9.16
C PRO A 204 18.58 10.76 8.39
N THR A 205 18.06 11.08 7.21
CA THR A 205 17.59 10.10 6.23
C THR A 205 18.74 9.54 5.41
N ASP A 206 18.61 8.32 4.88
CA ASP A 206 19.58 7.77 3.93
C ASP A 206 19.39 8.33 2.51
N GLU A 207 20.29 8.00 1.57
CA GLU A 207 20.30 8.62 0.23
C GLU A 207 18.97 8.41 -0.54
N PRO A 208 18.42 7.18 -0.68
CA PRO A 208 17.16 6.97 -1.38
C PRO A 208 15.99 7.71 -0.75
N HIS A 209 15.96 7.76 0.59
CA HIS A 209 14.91 8.45 1.33
C HIS A 209 15.00 9.98 1.15
N THR A 210 16.21 10.52 1.17
CA THR A 210 16.45 11.96 0.90
C THR A 210 16.06 12.33 -0.53
N ILE A 211 16.38 11.49 -1.53
CA ILE A 211 15.94 11.71 -2.91
C ILE A 211 14.43 11.62 -3.06
N ALA A 212 13.75 10.73 -2.34
CA ALA A 212 12.29 10.66 -2.37
C ALA A 212 11.61 11.93 -1.84
N ILE A 213 12.15 12.52 -0.76
CA ILE A 213 11.74 13.83 -0.25
C ILE A 213 11.95 14.91 -1.31
N ALA A 214 13.15 14.97 -1.88
CA ALA A 214 13.50 15.97 -2.89
C ALA A 214 12.64 15.83 -4.16
N ALA A 215 12.34 14.60 -4.59
CA ALA A 215 11.50 14.32 -5.76
C ALA A 215 10.06 14.80 -5.55
N THR A 216 9.52 14.57 -4.36
CA THR A 216 8.17 15.04 -4.00
C THR A 216 8.12 16.56 -3.96
N SER A 217 9.10 17.18 -3.29
CA SER A 217 9.21 18.63 -3.22
C SER A 217 9.40 19.27 -4.61
N ALA A 218 10.22 18.68 -5.47
CA ALA A 218 10.44 19.13 -6.83
C ALA A 218 9.16 19.03 -7.65
N ALA A 219 8.47 17.88 -7.60
CA ALA A 219 7.24 17.66 -8.36
C ALA A 219 6.17 18.71 -8.05
N GLU A 220 6.01 19.09 -6.78
CA GLU A 220 5.12 20.18 -6.38
C GLU A 220 5.62 21.55 -6.84
N SER A 221 6.91 21.83 -6.65
CA SER A 221 7.50 23.16 -6.92
C SER A 221 7.48 23.54 -8.40
N CYS A 222 7.64 22.57 -9.30
CA CYS A 222 7.71 22.80 -10.74
C CYS A 222 6.43 22.41 -11.49
N ASP A 223 5.36 22.04 -10.78
CA ASP A 223 4.10 21.54 -11.36
C ASP A 223 4.34 20.38 -12.36
N ALA A 224 5.16 19.41 -11.94
CA ALA A 224 5.39 18.20 -12.72
C ALA A 224 4.07 17.44 -12.94
N LYS A 225 4.00 16.62 -13.99
CA LYS A 225 2.83 15.77 -14.26
C LYS A 225 3.06 14.28 -13.97
N GLY A 226 4.27 13.93 -13.55
CA GLY A 226 4.59 12.57 -13.12
C GLY A 226 6.01 12.44 -12.60
N ILE A 227 6.23 11.37 -11.85
CA ILE A 227 7.56 10.94 -11.38
C ILE A 227 7.89 9.61 -12.05
N VAL A 228 8.98 9.54 -12.81
CA VAL A 228 9.49 8.28 -13.36
C VAL A 228 10.56 7.75 -12.40
N CYS A 229 10.30 6.61 -11.77
CA CYS A 229 11.18 6.02 -10.78
C CYS A 229 11.66 4.64 -11.22
N LEU A 230 12.98 4.44 -11.32
CA LEU A 230 13.55 3.11 -11.53
C LEU A 230 13.75 2.42 -10.18
N THR A 231 13.19 1.22 -10.03
CA THR A 231 13.29 0.46 -8.77
C THR A 231 13.39 -1.04 -8.98
N THR A 232 14.27 -1.69 -8.23
CA THR A 232 14.45 -3.16 -8.28
C THR A 232 13.65 -3.86 -7.19
N THR A 233 13.63 -3.31 -5.97
CA THR A 233 12.98 -3.93 -4.80
C THR A 233 11.67 -3.23 -4.41
N GLY A 234 11.28 -2.19 -5.14
CA GLY A 234 10.14 -1.33 -4.82
C GLY A 234 10.45 -0.22 -3.81
N ARG A 235 11.57 -0.31 -3.07
CA ARG A 235 11.94 0.63 -2.00
C ARG A 235 11.91 2.11 -2.42
N SER A 236 12.44 2.42 -3.59
CA SER A 236 12.51 3.82 -4.05
C SER A 236 11.11 4.37 -4.34
N ALA A 237 10.25 3.58 -4.99
CA ALA A 237 8.88 3.96 -5.27
C ALA A 237 8.04 4.07 -3.98
N SER A 238 8.21 3.16 -3.03
CA SER A 238 7.52 3.22 -1.73
C SER A 238 7.94 4.43 -0.90
N LEU A 239 9.23 4.79 -0.92
CA LEU A 239 9.72 6.01 -0.27
C LEU A 239 9.16 7.28 -0.91
N ILE A 240 9.00 7.33 -2.23
CA ILE A 240 8.34 8.47 -2.89
C ILE A 240 6.85 8.51 -2.51
N SER A 241 6.15 7.37 -2.59
CA SER A 241 4.74 7.25 -2.21
C SER A 241 4.46 7.67 -0.77
N ARG A 242 5.38 7.37 0.17
CA ARG A 242 5.29 7.80 1.58
C ARG A 242 5.05 9.31 1.70
N TYR A 243 5.65 10.12 0.83
CA TYR A 243 5.54 11.59 0.89
C TYR A 243 4.35 12.14 0.09
N ARG A 244 3.52 11.27 -0.50
CA ARG A 244 2.27 11.60 -1.18
C ARG A 244 2.46 12.72 -2.22
N PRO A 245 3.29 12.55 -3.26
CA PRO A 245 3.34 13.51 -4.35
C PRO A 245 1.94 13.67 -4.98
N PRO A 246 1.55 14.88 -5.42
CA PRO A 246 0.25 15.13 -6.07
C PRO A 246 0.17 14.58 -7.50
N VAL A 247 1.13 13.73 -7.90
CA VAL A 247 1.33 13.25 -9.27
C VAL A 247 1.58 11.75 -9.27
N PRO A 248 1.24 11.03 -10.35
CA PRO A 248 1.49 9.60 -10.46
C PRO A 248 2.99 9.26 -10.46
N ILE A 249 3.33 8.14 -9.83
CA ILE A 249 4.68 7.58 -9.77
C ILE A 249 4.76 6.39 -10.74
N LEU A 250 5.31 6.60 -11.93
CA LEU A 250 5.58 5.56 -12.90
C LEU A 250 6.81 4.75 -12.43
N ALA A 251 6.57 3.63 -11.75
CA ALA A 251 7.62 2.81 -11.15
C ALA A 251 8.06 1.69 -12.09
N LEU A 252 9.27 1.81 -12.64
CA LEU A 252 9.85 0.87 -13.57
C LEU A 252 10.55 -0.25 -12.81
N CYS A 253 10.13 -1.48 -13.04
CA CYS A 253 10.66 -2.66 -12.37
C CYS A 253 10.89 -3.81 -13.35
N ARG A 254 11.97 -4.58 -13.13
CA ARG A 254 12.29 -5.78 -13.92
C ARG A 254 11.75 -7.07 -13.30
N ASP A 255 11.30 -7.00 -12.05
CA ASP A 255 10.74 -8.12 -11.31
C ASP A 255 9.21 -8.01 -11.31
N LEU A 256 8.52 -9.07 -11.77
CA LEU A 256 7.07 -9.10 -11.85
C LEU A 256 6.38 -9.17 -10.48
N CYS A 257 6.99 -9.83 -9.50
CA CYS A 257 6.47 -9.87 -8.14
C CYS A 257 6.53 -8.48 -7.52
N VAL A 258 7.67 -7.79 -7.65
CA VAL A 258 7.81 -6.40 -7.18
C VAL A 258 6.79 -5.49 -7.89
N ALA A 259 6.58 -5.67 -9.20
CA ALA A 259 5.56 -4.93 -9.95
C ALA A 259 4.17 -5.09 -9.33
N ARG A 260 3.76 -6.33 -9.02
CA ARG A 260 2.45 -6.63 -8.44
C ARG A 260 2.33 -6.09 -7.01
N GLN A 261 3.37 -6.25 -6.20
CA GLN A 261 3.41 -5.76 -4.82
C GLN A 261 3.32 -4.23 -4.74
N LEU A 262 3.88 -3.51 -5.72
CA LEU A 262 3.88 -2.05 -5.74
C LEU A 262 2.47 -1.42 -5.79
N HIS A 263 1.44 -2.18 -6.15
CA HIS A 263 0.04 -1.75 -6.02
C HIS A 263 -0.40 -1.47 -4.57
N LEU A 264 0.35 -1.92 -3.56
CA LEU A 264 0.07 -1.61 -2.16
C LEU A 264 0.34 -0.15 -1.80
N TRP A 265 1.07 0.62 -2.61
CA TRP A 265 1.49 1.99 -2.30
C TRP A 265 0.73 3.02 -3.13
N ARG A 266 0.15 4.02 -2.47
CA ARG A 266 -0.64 5.07 -3.12
C ARG A 266 0.15 5.81 -4.19
N GLY A 267 -0.51 6.09 -5.32
CA GLY A 267 0.06 6.85 -6.43
C GLY A 267 1.10 6.08 -7.26
N VAL A 268 1.48 4.86 -6.87
CA VAL A 268 2.42 4.04 -7.63
C VAL A 268 1.70 3.31 -8.77
N LEU A 269 2.19 3.54 -9.98
CA LEU A 269 1.79 2.85 -11.21
C LEU A 269 2.97 1.96 -11.66
N PRO A 270 2.96 0.67 -11.29
CA PRO A 270 4.06 -0.23 -11.63
C PRO A 270 4.07 -0.53 -13.14
N LEU A 271 5.26 -0.47 -13.72
CA LEU A 271 5.54 -0.71 -15.13
C LEU A 271 6.64 -1.78 -15.24
N TYR A 272 6.26 -2.98 -15.68
CA TYR A 272 7.23 -4.04 -15.96
C TYR A 272 8.08 -3.71 -17.18
N TYR A 273 9.40 -3.74 -17.02
CA TYR A 273 10.37 -3.56 -18.10
C TYR A 273 11.05 -4.88 -18.46
N GLY A 274 10.63 -5.47 -19.59
CA GLY A 274 11.19 -6.71 -20.15
C GLY A 274 12.32 -6.50 -21.17
N GLY A 275 12.87 -5.29 -21.30
CA GLY A 275 13.94 -5.01 -22.25
C GLY A 275 15.26 -5.70 -21.89
N GLY A 276 16.12 -5.93 -22.89
CA GLY A 276 17.43 -6.56 -22.68
C GLY A 276 18.33 -5.80 -21.70
N HIS A 277 19.37 -6.48 -21.22
CA HIS A 277 20.45 -5.83 -20.48
C HIS A 277 21.43 -5.17 -21.46
N ASN A 278 21.94 -4.00 -21.10
CA ASN A 278 22.99 -3.33 -21.87
C ASN A 278 24.30 -3.38 -21.08
N GLU A 279 25.44 -3.54 -21.78
CA GLU A 279 26.76 -3.50 -21.14
C GLU A 279 27.02 -2.14 -20.45
N HIS A 280 26.39 -1.08 -20.95
CA HIS A 280 26.44 0.26 -20.38
C HIS A 280 25.16 0.59 -19.59
N TRP A 281 25.30 0.62 -18.26
CA TRP A 281 24.22 0.98 -17.33
C TRP A 281 23.50 2.30 -17.68
N GLN A 282 24.24 3.31 -18.13
CA GLN A 282 23.63 4.60 -18.51
C GLN A 282 22.64 4.44 -19.67
N THR A 283 23.03 3.74 -20.73
CA THR A 283 22.17 3.46 -21.88
C THR A 283 20.95 2.63 -21.49
N GLU A 284 21.13 1.65 -20.59
CA GLU A 284 20.02 0.86 -20.05
C GLU A 284 19.04 1.70 -19.23
N MET A 285 19.55 2.58 -18.38
CA MET A 285 18.76 3.49 -17.56
C MET A 285 17.95 4.46 -18.43
N GLU A 286 18.55 5.05 -19.46
CA GLU A 286 17.81 5.94 -20.37
C GLU A 286 16.75 5.19 -21.18
N SER A 287 17.02 3.95 -21.60
CA SER A 287 16.03 3.11 -22.28
C SER A 287 14.82 2.79 -21.38
N GLN A 288 15.06 2.55 -20.09
CA GLN A 288 13.99 2.33 -19.11
C GLN A 288 13.15 3.59 -18.87
N VAL A 289 13.79 4.75 -18.77
CA VAL A 289 13.10 6.04 -18.63
C VAL A 289 12.23 6.30 -19.86
N GLU A 290 12.78 6.14 -21.07
CA GLU A 290 12.04 6.34 -22.33
C GLU A 290 10.86 5.36 -22.46
N TYR A 291 11.05 4.10 -22.04
CA TYR A 291 9.96 3.14 -21.98
C TYR A 291 8.85 3.60 -21.02
N GLY A 292 9.20 4.07 -19.82
CA GLY A 292 8.26 4.63 -18.86
C GLY A 292 7.45 5.80 -19.42
N ILE A 293 8.14 6.73 -20.10
CA ILE A 293 7.51 7.88 -20.76
C ILE A 293 6.57 7.42 -21.88
N THR A 294 7.02 6.51 -22.74
CA THR A 294 6.23 5.97 -23.85
C THR A 294 4.95 5.29 -23.34
N VAL A 295 5.06 4.45 -22.31
CA VAL A 295 3.91 3.77 -21.73
C VAL A 295 2.98 4.75 -21.02
N GLY A 296 3.53 5.72 -20.29
CA GLY A 296 2.77 6.78 -19.64
C GLY A 296 1.94 7.59 -20.63
N LYS A 297 2.54 8.00 -21.76
CA LYS A 297 1.85 8.70 -22.86
C LYS A 297 0.77 7.86 -23.49
N ARG A 298 1.07 6.59 -23.80
CA ARG A 298 0.09 5.66 -24.40
C ARG A 298 -1.13 5.42 -23.51
N ARG A 299 -0.94 5.43 -22.18
CA ARG A 299 -2.02 5.26 -21.20
C ARG A 299 -2.75 6.57 -20.86
N GLY A 300 -2.36 7.70 -21.44
CA GLY A 300 -2.95 9.01 -21.16
C GLY A 300 -2.64 9.54 -19.75
N ILE A 301 -1.60 9.03 -19.10
CA ILE A 301 -1.20 9.45 -17.75
C ILE A 301 -0.38 10.74 -17.81
N ILE A 302 0.41 10.90 -18.87
CA ILE A 302 1.25 12.07 -19.16
C ILE A 302 1.12 12.44 -20.64
N ALA A 303 1.42 13.67 -21.00
CA ALA A 303 1.35 14.21 -22.35
C ALA A 303 2.73 14.70 -22.84
N THR A 304 2.82 15.02 -24.14
CA THR A 304 4.00 15.69 -24.69
C THR A 304 4.05 17.13 -24.23
N GLY A 305 5.18 17.57 -23.69
CA GLY A 305 5.36 18.91 -23.10
C GLY A 305 5.27 18.93 -21.59
N ASP A 306 4.77 17.85 -20.97
CA ASP A 306 4.72 17.70 -19.52
C ASP A 306 6.13 17.65 -18.92
N LEU A 307 6.30 18.36 -17.81
CA LEU A 307 7.50 18.27 -16.99
C LEU A 307 7.43 17.00 -16.12
N LEU A 308 8.51 16.25 -16.07
CA LEU A 308 8.62 15.01 -15.30
C LEU A 308 9.83 15.08 -14.39
N ILE A 309 9.69 14.51 -13.19
CA ILE A 309 10.83 14.24 -12.30
C ILE A 309 11.33 12.82 -12.59
N VAL A 310 12.63 12.64 -12.73
CA VAL A 310 13.21 11.31 -12.96
C VAL A 310 14.11 10.92 -11.80
N VAL A 311 13.80 9.80 -11.15
CA VAL A 311 14.51 9.28 -9.98
C VAL A 311 15.22 7.98 -10.32
N THR A 312 16.55 7.97 -10.19
CA THR A 312 17.40 6.83 -10.59
C THR A 312 18.53 6.55 -9.60
N GLY A 313 19.21 5.42 -9.82
CA GLY A 313 20.49 5.10 -9.18
C GLY A 313 21.65 5.98 -9.69
N PRO A 314 22.90 5.60 -9.39
CA PRO A 314 24.06 6.40 -9.75
C PRO A 314 24.17 6.60 -11.27
N THR A 315 24.37 7.84 -11.70
CA THR A 315 24.59 8.20 -13.10
C THR A 315 26.06 8.07 -13.54
N LYS A 316 27.00 7.97 -12.58
CA LYS A 316 28.43 7.74 -12.85
C LYS A 316 28.92 6.49 -12.13
N GLY A 317 29.76 5.71 -12.82
CA GLY A 317 30.35 4.48 -12.30
C GLY A 317 29.58 3.21 -12.67
N LYS A 318 30.04 2.07 -12.13
CA LYS A 318 29.38 0.76 -12.32
C LYS A 318 28.15 0.64 -11.42
N TRP A 319 27.18 -0.15 -11.85
CA TRP A 319 26.03 -0.55 -11.03
C TRP A 319 26.51 -1.11 -9.69
N LYS A 320 26.01 -0.54 -8.58
CA LYS A 320 26.41 -0.89 -7.20
C LYS A 320 25.52 -1.94 -6.54
N GLY A 321 24.54 -2.49 -7.26
CA GLY A 321 23.48 -3.30 -6.65
C GLY A 321 22.18 -2.51 -6.44
N SER A 322 21.22 -3.15 -5.77
CA SER A 322 19.96 -2.51 -5.38
C SER A 322 20.16 -1.58 -4.18
N GLY A 323 19.24 -0.62 -3.99
CA GLY A 323 19.21 0.22 -2.78
C GLY A 323 20.04 1.51 -2.81
N HIS A 324 20.60 1.89 -3.96
CA HIS A 324 21.48 3.08 -4.10
C HIS A 324 20.86 4.21 -4.96
N THR A 325 19.55 4.41 -4.89
CA THR A 325 18.90 5.58 -5.53
C THR A 325 19.47 6.87 -4.95
N ASN A 326 20.07 7.70 -5.80
CA ASN A 326 20.77 8.91 -5.37
C ASN A 326 20.74 10.06 -6.40
N THR A 327 20.01 9.88 -7.51
CA THR A 327 19.92 10.90 -8.58
C THR A 327 18.49 11.35 -8.77
N LEU A 328 18.31 12.66 -8.92
CA LEU A 328 17.09 13.34 -9.34
C LEU A 328 17.42 14.19 -10.59
N ARG A 329 16.60 14.10 -11.63
CA ARG A 329 16.66 14.93 -12.84
C ARG A 329 15.31 15.63 -13.06
#